data_AF-A0A9Q3UU34-F1
#
_entry.id   AF-A0A9Q3UU34-F1
#
_cell.length_a   1.000
_cell.length_b   1.000
_cell.length_c   1.000
_cell.angle_alpha   90.00
_cell.angle_beta   90.00
_cell.angle_gamma   90.00
#
_symmetry.space_group_name_H-M   'P 1'
#
loop_
_entity.id
_entity.type
_entity.pdbx_description
1 polymer ?
#
loop_
_entity_poly.entity_id
_entity_poly.type
_entity_poly.pdbx_seq_one_letter_code
_entity_poly.pdbx_strand_id
1 'polypeptide(L)'
;MEITIKDIESNLETLPKEFLYEVNDFIDFLKYKYFKEKQYEVPEWQKDEVRKRVKYSQTYPESFVSESEMDDYLNDLESGD
;
A
#
# COMPACT_ATOMS: atom_id res chain seq x y z
N MET A 1 -11.43 9.47 -28.87
CA MET A 1 -12.81 8.97 -28.78
C MET A 1 -13.23 9.19 -27.35
N GLU A 2 -14.31 9.93 -27.12
CA GLU A 2 -14.77 10.24 -25.76
C GLU A 2 -15.61 9.05 -25.27
N ILE A 3 -15.16 8.39 -24.20
CA ILE A 3 -15.89 7.26 -23.61
C ILE A 3 -16.99 7.83 -22.72
N THR A 4 -18.22 7.37 -22.91
CA THR A 4 -19.37 7.78 -22.12
C THR A 4 -19.63 6.83 -20.95
N ILE A 5 -20.42 7.26 -19.97
CA ILE A 5 -20.87 6.39 -18.87
C ILE A 5 -21.62 5.16 -19.40
N LYS A 6 -22.42 5.33 -20.47
CA LYS A 6 -23.15 4.21 -21.09
C LYS A 6 -22.22 3.16 -21.69
N ASP A 7 -21.10 3.58 -22.26
CA ASP A 7 -20.11 2.64 -22.79
C ASP A 7 -19.47 1.83 -21.65
N ILE A 8 -19.25 2.46 -20.50
CA ILE A 8 -18.73 1.77 -19.30
C ILE A 8 -19.78 0.81 -18.74
N GLU A 9 -21.04 1.23 -18.60
CA GLU A 9 -22.14 0.38 -18.13
C GLU A 9 -22.29 -0.87 -19.01
N SER A 10 -22.31 -0.71 -20.34
CA SER A 10 -22.42 -1.83 -21.27
C SER A 10 -21.23 -2.79 -21.17
N ASN A 11 -20.02 -2.28 -21.00
CA ASN A 11 -18.85 -3.13 -20.79
C ASN A 11 -18.94 -3.92 -19.47
N LEU A 12 -19.40 -3.30 -18.39
CA LEU A 12 -19.60 -3.96 -17.09
C LEU A 12 -20.67 -5.05 -17.14
N GLU A 13 -21.77 -4.82 -17.87
CA GLU A 13 -22.86 -5.81 -18.04
C GLU A 13 -22.40 -7.07 -18.78
N THR A 14 -21.46 -6.93 -19.71
CA THR A 14 -20.91 -8.06 -20.48
C THR A 14 -19.69 -8.72 -19.83
N LEU A 15 -19.21 -8.18 -18.72
CA LEU A 15 -18.00 -8.67 -18.05
C LEU A 15 -18.27 -10.01 -17.34
N PRO A 16 -17.38 -11.01 -17.49
CA PRO A 16 -17.45 -12.23 -16.69
C PRO A 16 -17.40 -11.93 -15.19
N LYS A 17 -18.22 -12.64 -14.41
CA LYS A 17 -18.46 -12.33 -12.99
C LYS A 17 -17.20 -12.42 -12.14
N GLU A 18 -16.26 -13.28 -12.52
CA GLU A 18 -14.98 -13.46 -11.86
C GLU A 18 -14.15 -12.17 -11.81
N PHE A 19 -14.31 -11.25 -12.77
CA PHE A 19 -13.57 -10.00 -12.83
C PHE A 19 -14.28 -8.81 -12.14
N LEU A 20 -15.54 -8.98 -11.70
CA LEU A 20 -16.28 -7.89 -11.06
C LEU A 20 -15.60 -7.41 -9.77
N TYR A 21 -14.92 -8.31 -9.06
CA TYR A 21 -14.15 -7.97 -7.87
C TYR A 21 -12.95 -7.06 -8.22
N GLU A 22 -12.13 -7.46 -9.20
CA GLU A 22 -10.97 -6.70 -9.65
C GLU A 22 -11.37 -5.31 -10.18
N VAL A 23 -12.48 -5.24 -10.91
CA VAL A 23 -13.02 -3.97 -11.42
C VAL A 23 -13.51 -3.08 -10.28
N ASN A 24 -14.18 -3.64 -9.28
CA ASN A 24 -14.59 -2.88 -8.11
C ASN A 24 -13.38 -2.33 -7.35
N ASP A 25 -12.35 -3.15 -7.12
CA ASP A 25 -11.09 -2.72 -6.49
C ASP A 25 -10.41 -1.60 -7.28
N PHE A 26 -10.40 -1.70 -8.61
CA PHE A 26 -9.82 -0.65 -9.46
C PHE A 26 -10.62 0.65 -9.41
N ILE A 27 -11.96 0.58 -9.41
CA ILE A 27 -12.83 1.76 -9.24
C ILE A 27 -12.58 2.42 -7.88
N ASP A 28 -12.45 1.62 -6.81
CA ASP A 28 -12.16 2.14 -5.48
C ASP A 28 -10.75 2.75 -5.38
N PHE A 29 -9.76 2.17 -6.06
CA PHE A 29 -8.44 2.79 -6.23
C PHE A 29 -8.51 4.12 -6.96
N LEU A 30 -9.26 4.23 -8.05
CA LEU A 30 -9.43 5.49 -8.78
C LEU A 30 -10.13 6.55 -7.93
N LYS A 31 -11.17 6.17 -7.19
CA LYS A 31 -11.83 7.04 -6.20
C LYS A 31 -10.84 7.51 -5.15
N TYR A 32 -10.03 6.61 -4.59
CA TYR A 32 -8.98 6.96 -3.65
C TYR A 32 -7.98 7.95 -4.26
N LYS A 33 -7.48 7.67 -5.46
CA LYS A 33 -6.38 8.42 -6.09
C LYS A 33 -6.78 9.84 -6.49
N TYR A 34 -7.99 10.00 -6.99
CA TYR A 34 -8.42 11.24 -7.65
C TYR A 34 -9.52 11.99 -6.90
N PHE A 35 -10.28 11.31 -6.01
CA PHE A 35 -11.38 11.93 -5.27
C PHE A 35 -11.10 12.05 -3.76
N LYS A 36 -9.93 11.62 -3.27
CA LYS A 36 -9.45 12.05 -1.96
C LYS A 36 -8.96 13.50 -2.01
N GLU A 37 -9.92 14.43 -1.96
CA GLU A 37 -9.70 15.75 -1.39
C GLU A 37 -9.44 15.69 0.12
N LYS A 38 -9.71 14.55 0.77
CA LYS A 38 -9.15 14.24 2.09
C LYS A 38 -7.83 13.52 1.90
N GLN A 39 -6.76 14.32 1.78
CA GLN A 39 -5.45 13.89 2.25
C GLN A 39 -5.69 13.17 3.58
N TYR A 40 -5.31 11.89 3.66
CA TYR A 40 -5.04 11.33 4.98
C TYR A 40 -3.86 12.15 5.47
N GLU A 41 -4.13 13.20 6.25
CA GLU A 41 -3.10 13.88 6.98
C GLU A 41 -2.47 12.81 7.84
N VAL A 42 -1.24 12.42 7.47
CA VAL A 42 -0.43 11.53 8.29
C VAL A 42 -0.41 12.17 9.67
N PRO A 43 -0.97 11.51 10.71
CA PRO A 43 -1.01 12.09 12.04
C PRO A 43 0.40 12.48 12.48
N GLU A 44 0.54 13.59 13.20
CA GLU A 44 1.88 14.13 13.50
C GLU A 44 2.74 13.12 14.26
N TRP A 45 2.15 12.28 15.12
CA TRP A 45 2.86 11.21 15.82
C TRP A 45 3.54 10.21 14.86
N GLN A 46 2.94 9.91 13.71
CA GLN A 46 3.55 9.02 12.72
C GLN A 46 4.75 9.70 12.05
N LYS A 47 4.64 11.00 11.76
CA LYS A 47 5.76 11.78 11.22
C LYS A 47 6.90 11.87 12.23
N ASP A 48 6.58 12.10 13.50
CA ASP A 48 7.55 12.18 14.59
C ASP A 48 8.27 10.86 14.82
N GLU A 49 7.56 9.74 14.77
CA GLU A 49 8.15 8.40 14.88
C GLU A 49 9.13 8.13 13.73
N VAL A 50 8.76 8.48 12.49
CA VAL A 50 9.66 8.35 11.34
C VAL A 50 10.89 9.24 11.50
N ARG A 51 10.73 10.51 11.90
CA ARG A 51 11.85 11.44 12.16
C ARG A 51 12.79 10.89 13.23
N LYS A 52 12.24 10.30 14.31
CA LYS A 52 13.01 9.67 15.39
C LYS A 52 13.83 8.49 14.87
N ARG A 53 13.21 7.61 14.07
CA ARG A 53 13.91 6.46 13.46
C ARG A 53 15.03 6.92 12.54
N VAL A 54 14.79 7.88 11.65
CA VAL A 54 15.82 8.43 10.76
C VAL A 54 17.01 9.01 11.56
N LYS A 55 16.74 9.76 12.64
CA LYS A 55 17.82 10.26 13.51
C LYS A 55 18.59 9.14 14.21
N TYR A 56 17.88 8.14 14.72
CA TYR A 56 18.49 6.99 15.38
C TYR A 56 19.41 6.25 14.39
N SER A 57 18.91 5.97 13.20
CA SER A 57 19.64 5.37 12.08
C SER A 57 20.90 6.12 11.66
N GLN A 58 20.86 7.45 11.66
CA GLN A 58 22.04 8.27 11.36
C GLN A 58 23.09 8.23 12.48
N THR A 59 22.64 8.04 13.72
CA THR A 59 23.51 8.04 14.91
C THR A 59 24.10 6.66 15.17
N TYR A 60 23.34 5.60 14.84
CA TYR A 60 23.67 4.20 15.08
C TYR A 60 23.48 3.39 13.78
N PRO A 61 24.26 3.64 12.72
CA PRO A 61 24.13 2.92 11.45
C PRO A 61 24.35 1.40 11.58
N GLU A 62 25.09 0.96 12.60
CA GLU A 62 25.29 -0.44 12.98
C GLU A 62 24.04 -1.10 13.59
N SER A 63 23.03 -0.32 13.98
CA SER A 63 21.76 -0.86 14.50
C SER A 63 20.84 -1.39 13.41
N PHE A 64 21.18 -1.17 12.14
CA PHE A 64 20.49 -1.77 11.01
C PHE A 64 20.97 -3.20 10.81
N VAL A 65 20.03 -4.12 10.78
CA VAL A 65 20.27 -5.47 10.24
C VAL A 65 20.20 -5.41 8.73
N SER A 66 21.12 -6.11 8.07
CA SER A 66 21.01 -6.41 6.65
C SER A 66 19.76 -7.26 6.37
N GLU A 67 19.31 -7.26 5.12
CA GLU A 67 18.18 -8.10 4.68
C GLU A 67 18.43 -9.57 5.01
N SER A 68 19.66 -10.06 4.78
CA SER A 68 20.05 -11.42 5.16
C SER A 68 19.98 -11.70 6.66
N GLU A 69 20.41 -10.77 7.52
CA GLU A 69 20.34 -10.95 8.98
C GLU A 69 18.88 -10.94 9.47
N MET A 70 18.01 -10.18 8.80
CA MET A 70 16.58 -10.17 9.10
C MET A 70 15.91 -11.48 8.66
N ASP A 71 16.25 -11.97 7.47
CA ASP A 71 15.74 -13.24 6.94
C ASP A 71 16.18 -14.42 7.83
N ASP A 72 17.45 -14.45 8.23
CA ASP A 72 17.98 -15.46 9.16
C ASP A 72 17.21 -15.44 10.49
N TYR A 73 16.98 -14.26 11.08
CA TYR A 73 16.20 -14.11 12.31
C TYR A 73 14.75 -14.59 12.16
N LEU A 74 14.09 -14.29 11.04
CA LEU A 74 12.72 -14.74 10.78
C LEU A 74 12.65 -16.26 10.60
N ASN A 75 13.63 -16.84 9.92
CA ASN A 75 13.74 -18.29 9.77
C ASN A 75 13.96 -18.99 11.12
N ASP A 76 14.78 -18.42 12.01
CA ASP A 76 14.98 -18.92 13.37
C ASP A 76 13.65 -18.93 14.15
N LEU A 77 12.91 -17.82 14.11
CA LEU A 77 11.60 -17.72 14.77
C LEU A 77 10.56 -18.73 14.24
N GLU A 78 10.57 -19.02 12.93
CA GLU A 78 9.66 -19.98 12.31
C GLU A 78 10.07 -21.44 12.53
N SER A 79 11.37 -21.70 12.66
CA SER A 79 11.92 -23.04 12.91
C SER A 79 11.82 -23.49 14.37
N GLY A 80 11.67 -22.56 15.30
CA GLY A 80 11.33 -22.84 16.69
C GLY A 80 12.49 -23.28 17.59
N ASP A 81 13.73 -23.01 17.17
CA ASP A 81 14.94 -23.09 18.01
C ASP A 81 15.24 -21.74 18.71
#